data_AF-A0A3C1LR15-F1
#
_entry.id   AF-A0A3C1LR15-F1
#
_cell.length_a   1.000
_cell.length_b   1.000
_cell.length_c   1.000
_cell.angle_alpha   90.00
_cell.angle_beta   90.00
_cell.angle_gamma   90.00
#
_symmetry.space_group_name_H-M   'P 1'
#
loop_
_entity.id
_entity.type
_entity.pdbx_description
1 polymer ?
#
loop_
_entity_poly.entity_id
_entity_poly.type
_entity_poly.pdbx_seq_one_letter_code
_entity_poly.pdbx_strand_id
1 'polypeptide(L)'
;TGQLGDVMQESANIAYSYIKSICSVHGIDLGWFEKNSIHLHVPEGATPKDGPSAGVTMATAIYSLVTNQIMAPDMAMTGELSLLGKVMPIGGLKEKVLAARRNLVKTILIPKFNKRDLDKLEDNVKEGIEFHLVGDMEEVLKYAFPDDKYPLGSGSATTSSVVSMSPEEKLAAAVAKAVAEAMKGSSN
;
A
#
# COMPACT_ATOMS: atom_id res chain seq x y z
N THR A 1 -13.78 -5.83 -8.87
CA THR A 1 -14.51 -6.32 -10.08
C THR A 1 -13.51 -6.62 -11.19
N GLY A 2 -13.92 -7.35 -12.23
CA GLY A 2 -13.03 -7.70 -13.35
C GLY A 2 -12.57 -9.15 -13.41
N GLN A 3 -13.38 -10.08 -12.88
CA GLN A 3 -13.06 -11.52 -12.77
C GLN A 3 -11.79 -11.79 -11.93
N LEU A 4 -11.73 -11.20 -10.74
CA LEU A 4 -10.63 -11.43 -9.80
C LEU A 4 -10.86 -12.76 -9.07
N GLY A 5 -9.87 -13.64 -9.09
CA GLY A 5 -9.86 -14.84 -8.25
C GLY A 5 -9.63 -14.51 -6.77
N ASP A 6 -9.71 -15.52 -5.92
CA ASP A 6 -9.67 -15.35 -4.47
C ASP A 6 -8.32 -14.81 -3.98
N VAL A 7 -7.21 -15.27 -4.58
CA VAL A 7 -5.85 -14.81 -4.20
C VAL A 7 -5.66 -13.34 -4.57
N MET A 8 -6.16 -12.92 -5.74
CA MET A 8 -6.07 -11.53 -6.14
C MET A 8 -7.00 -10.62 -5.31
N GLN A 9 -8.16 -11.11 -4.87
CA GLN A 9 -9.02 -10.39 -3.91
C GLN A 9 -8.35 -10.23 -2.55
N GLU A 10 -7.69 -11.27 -2.04
CA GLU A 10 -6.90 -11.18 -0.81
C GLU A 10 -5.76 -10.16 -0.95
N SER A 11 -5.05 -10.18 -2.07
CA SER A 11 -4.01 -9.20 -2.38
C SER A 11 -4.53 -7.76 -2.38
N ALA A 12 -5.75 -7.52 -2.88
CA ALA A 12 -6.40 -6.20 -2.83
C ALA A 12 -6.72 -5.77 -1.38
N ASN A 13 -7.16 -6.70 -0.53
CA ASN A 13 -7.44 -6.44 0.88
C ASN A 13 -6.15 -6.13 1.67
N ILE A 14 -5.05 -6.83 1.38
CA ILE A 14 -3.74 -6.54 1.95
C ILE A 14 -3.28 -5.14 1.54
N ALA A 15 -3.38 -4.80 0.26
CA ALA A 15 -3.05 -3.47 -0.25
C ALA A 15 -3.84 -2.36 0.45
N TYR A 16 -5.16 -2.53 0.58
CA TYR A 16 -6.03 -1.60 1.31
C TYR A 16 -5.59 -1.46 2.78
N SER A 17 -5.39 -2.58 3.46
CA SER A 17 -5.04 -2.61 4.89
C SER A 17 -3.68 -1.96 5.15
N TYR A 18 -2.71 -2.20 4.26
CA TYR A 18 -1.39 -1.59 4.34
C TYR A 18 -1.45 -0.08 4.12
N ILE A 19 -2.11 0.41 3.06
CA ILE A 19 -2.20 1.87 2.84
C ILE A 19 -2.89 2.56 4.02
N LYS A 20 -3.99 1.97 4.52
CA LYS A 20 -4.69 2.49 5.69
C LYS A 20 -3.79 2.52 6.94
N SER A 21 -2.91 1.53 7.13
CA SER A 21 -2.04 1.47 8.32
C SER A 21 -0.92 2.54 8.29
N ILE A 22 -0.44 2.92 7.11
CA ILE A 22 0.63 3.92 6.97
C ILE A 22 0.11 5.37 6.93
N CYS A 23 -1.18 5.61 6.69
CA CYS A 23 -1.71 6.97 6.57
C CYS A 23 -1.33 7.89 7.74
N SER A 24 -1.41 7.40 8.98
CA SER A 24 -1.08 8.20 10.18
C SER A 24 0.37 8.71 10.16
N VAL A 25 1.34 7.83 9.83
CA VAL A 25 2.77 8.20 9.83
C VAL A 25 3.16 9.06 8.62
N HIS A 26 2.37 9.01 7.55
CA HIS A 26 2.49 9.86 6.37
C HIS A 26 1.70 11.19 6.52
N GLY A 27 0.99 11.43 7.63
CA GLY A 27 0.18 12.64 7.81
C GLY A 27 -1.08 12.71 6.92
N ILE A 28 -1.57 11.56 6.45
CA ILE A 28 -2.78 11.42 5.63
C ILE A 28 -4.00 11.21 6.54
N ASP A 29 -5.09 11.94 6.28
CA ASP A 29 -6.32 11.84 7.08
C ASP A 29 -6.99 10.46 6.95
N LEU A 30 -7.01 9.69 8.04
CA LEU A 30 -7.69 8.40 8.12
C LEU A 30 -9.21 8.50 7.92
N GLY A 31 -9.80 9.65 8.25
CA GLY A 31 -11.23 9.91 8.05
C GLY A 31 -11.66 9.87 6.58
N TRP A 32 -10.71 9.92 5.64
CA TRP A 32 -10.97 9.69 4.22
C TRP A 32 -11.60 8.31 3.97
N PHE A 33 -11.12 7.26 4.63
CA PHE A 33 -11.61 5.89 4.44
C PHE A 33 -13.02 5.65 5.00
N GLU A 34 -13.47 6.48 5.94
CA GLU A 34 -14.81 6.38 6.52
C GLU A 34 -15.86 7.07 5.63
N LYS A 35 -15.43 8.08 4.88
CA LYS A 35 -16.31 8.91 4.03
C LYS A 35 -16.39 8.42 2.59
N ASN A 36 -15.48 7.52 2.18
CA ASN A 36 -15.35 7.09 0.79
C ASN A 36 -15.37 5.56 0.67
N SER A 37 -16.06 5.08 -0.35
CA SER A 37 -16.00 3.67 -0.77
C SER A 37 -15.04 3.51 -1.94
N ILE A 38 -14.16 2.51 -1.88
CA ILE A 38 -13.23 2.19 -2.96
C ILE A 38 -13.78 1.05 -3.81
N HIS A 39 -13.84 1.26 -5.12
CA HIS A 39 -14.15 0.21 -6.09
C HIS A 39 -12.93 -0.08 -6.96
N LEU A 40 -12.30 -1.23 -6.74
CA LEU A 40 -11.18 -1.69 -7.56
C LEU A 40 -11.71 -2.47 -8.78
N HIS A 41 -11.31 -2.04 -9.97
CA HIS A 41 -11.66 -2.70 -11.23
C HIS A 41 -10.40 -3.00 -12.04
N VAL A 42 -10.24 -4.26 -12.47
CA VAL A 42 -9.24 -4.65 -13.46
C VAL A 42 -9.98 -5.00 -14.76
N PRO A 43 -9.82 -4.23 -15.85
CA PRO A 43 -10.57 -4.41 -17.10
C PRO A 43 -10.47 -5.79 -17.74
N GLU A 44 -11.29 -6.03 -18.78
CA GLU A 44 -11.54 -7.34 -19.42
C GLU A 44 -12.31 -8.33 -18.51
N GLY A 45 -13.58 -8.05 -18.25
CA GLY A 45 -14.43 -8.84 -17.35
C GLY A 45 -14.79 -10.26 -17.82
N ALA A 46 -14.19 -10.75 -18.91
CA ALA A 46 -14.34 -12.13 -19.37
C ALA A 46 -13.11 -13.00 -19.06
N THR A 47 -11.93 -12.39 -18.93
CA THR A 47 -10.67 -13.11 -18.69
C THR A 47 -10.42 -13.20 -17.18
N PRO A 48 -10.37 -14.40 -16.58
CA PRO A 48 -10.03 -14.56 -15.17
C PRO A 48 -8.64 -14.02 -14.87
N LYS A 49 -8.50 -13.33 -13.73
CA LYS A 49 -7.24 -12.75 -13.25
C LYS A 49 -7.02 -13.19 -11.83
N ASP A 50 -5.92 -13.87 -11.58
CA ASP A 50 -5.62 -14.35 -10.24
C ASP A 50 -4.12 -14.33 -9.94
N GLY A 51 -3.80 -14.39 -8.65
CA GLY A 51 -2.44 -14.41 -8.12
C GLY A 51 -2.05 -13.12 -7.38
N PRO A 52 -1.01 -13.18 -6.52
CA PRO A 52 -0.71 -12.13 -5.56
C PRO A 52 0.17 -10.99 -6.12
N SER A 53 0.70 -11.15 -7.34
CA SER A 53 1.78 -10.33 -7.88
C SER A 53 1.44 -8.89 -8.26
N ALA A 54 0.19 -8.48 -8.01
CA ALA A 54 -0.33 -7.13 -8.25
C ALA A 54 -0.54 -6.34 -6.94
N GLY A 55 -0.19 -6.88 -5.78
CA GLY A 55 -0.40 -6.22 -4.47
C GLY A 55 0.23 -4.83 -4.41
N VAL A 56 1.47 -4.70 -4.90
CA VAL A 56 2.19 -3.43 -5.01
C VAL A 56 1.47 -2.44 -5.91
N THR A 57 0.97 -2.90 -7.06
CA THR A 57 0.22 -2.07 -8.01
C THR A 57 -1.07 -1.54 -7.38
N MET A 58 -1.82 -2.41 -6.69
CA MET A 58 -3.08 -2.04 -6.05
C MET A 58 -2.86 -1.07 -4.89
N ALA A 59 -1.81 -1.28 -4.07
CA ALA A 59 -1.46 -0.36 -3.00
C ALA A 59 -1.09 1.02 -3.53
N THR A 60 -0.29 1.08 -4.60
CA THR A 60 0.09 2.34 -5.25
C THR A 60 -1.13 3.09 -5.80
N ALA A 61 -2.08 2.37 -6.41
CA ALA A 61 -3.34 2.97 -6.90
C ALA A 61 -4.21 3.51 -5.76
N ILE A 62 -4.31 2.79 -4.64
CA ILE A 62 -5.05 3.26 -3.46
C ILE A 62 -4.35 4.48 -2.84
N TYR A 63 -3.02 4.48 -2.79
CA TYR A 63 -2.24 5.63 -2.31
C TYR A 63 -2.46 6.88 -3.17
N SER A 64 -2.43 6.73 -4.50
CA SER A 64 -2.79 7.80 -5.45
C SER A 64 -4.18 8.37 -5.15
N LEU A 65 -5.16 7.49 -4.91
CA LEU A 65 -6.54 7.88 -4.65
C LEU A 65 -6.70 8.66 -3.33
N VAL A 66 -6.12 8.17 -2.23
CA VAL A 66 -6.27 8.80 -0.90
C VAL A 66 -5.48 10.10 -0.78
N THR A 67 -4.31 10.20 -1.44
CA THR A 67 -3.48 11.41 -1.42
C THR A 67 -3.86 12.42 -2.51
N ASN A 68 -4.71 12.02 -3.47
CA ASN A 68 -5.03 12.78 -4.66
C ASN A 68 -3.77 13.21 -5.44
N GLN A 69 -2.84 12.28 -5.62
CA GLN A 69 -1.58 12.48 -6.34
C GLN A 69 -1.53 11.64 -7.60
N ILE A 70 -1.00 12.23 -8.67
CA ILE A 70 -0.82 11.56 -9.96
C ILE A 70 0.51 10.80 -9.90
N MET A 71 0.47 9.52 -10.26
CA MET A 71 1.66 8.69 -10.37
C MET A 71 2.53 9.12 -11.56
N ALA A 72 3.85 8.92 -11.44
CA ALA A 72 4.78 9.08 -12.55
C ALA A 72 4.32 8.27 -13.79
N PRO A 73 4.39 8.86 -15.01
CA PRO A 73 3.96 8.19 -16.24
C PRO A 73 4.95 7.09 -16.67
N ASP A 74 4.57 6.30 -17.68
CA ASP A 74 5.43 5.31 -18.35
C ASP A 74 6.06 4.23 -17.44
N MET A 75 5.39 3.90 -16.33
CA MET A 75 5.85 2.95 -15.33
C MET A 75 4.99 1.67 -15.28
N ALA A 76 5.64 0.51 -15.16
CA ALA A 76 5.02 -0.73 -14.73
C ALA A 76 5.61 -1.19 -13.39
N MET A 77 4.86 -2.01 -12.66
CA MET A 77 5.34 -2.60 -11.41
C MET A 77 4.76 -3.99 -11.21
N THR A 78 5.51 -4.87 -10.57
CA THR A 78 5.04 -6.17 -10.11
C THR A 78 5.66 -6.50 -8.76
N GLY A 79 4.90 -7.18 -7.92
CA GLY A 79 5.35 -7.56 -6.59
C GLY A 79 4.17 -8.02 -5.76
N GLU A 80 4.37 -9.10 -5.02
CA GLU A 80 3.45 -9.44 -3.94
C GLU A 80 3.72 -8.51 -2.76
N LEU A 81 2.66 -8.05 -2.11
CA LEU A 81 2.74 -7.14 -0.98
C LEU A 81 2.39 -7.91 0.30
N SER A 82 3.25 -7.81 1.31
CA SER A 82 2.91 -8.30 2.66
C SER A 82 2.22 -7.23 3.50
N LEU A 83 1.53 -7.64 4.57
CA LEU A 83 0.92 -6.71 5.54
C LEU A 83 1.92 -5.75 6.20
N LEU A 84 3.22 -6.13 6.22
CA LEU A 84 4.30 -5.30 6.76
C LEU A 84 4.94 -4.39 5.70
N GLY A 85 4.37 -4.32 4.50
CA GLY A 85 4.88 -3.47 3.42
C GLY A 85 6.09 -4.02 2.68
N LYS A 86 6.42 -5.31 2.83
CA LYS A 86 7.52 -5.93 2.07
C LYS A 86 7.08 -6.31 0.66
N VAL A 87 7.96 -6.06 -0.29
CA VAL A 87 7.77 -6.43 -1.70
C VAL A 87 8.41 -7.80 -1.94
N MET A 88 7.55 -8.79 -2.09
CA MET A 88 7.89 -10.21 -2.17
C MET A 88 8.09 -10.64 -3.64
N PRO A 89 8.95 -11.65 -3.88
CA PRO A 89 9.28 -12.10 -5.23
C PRO A 89 8.06 -12.67 -5.97
N ILE A 90 8.12 -12.59 -7.29
CA ILE A 90 7.06 -13.05 -8.18
C ILE A 90 7.58 -14.11 -9.16
N GLY A 91 6.66 -14.91 -9.71
CA GLY A 91 6.92 -15.78 -10.84
C GLY A 91 6.69 -15.08 -12.19
N GLY A 92 7.21 -15.68 -13.26
CA GLY A 92 6.95 -15.23 -14.64
C GLY A 92 7.55 -13.88 -15.00
N LEU A 93 8.75 -13.56 -14.49
CA LEU A 93 9.37 -12.26 -14.72
C LEU A 93 9.66 -12.01 -16.20
N LYS A 94 10.11 -13.03 -16.95
CA LYS A 94 10.43 -12.93 -18.37
C LYS A 94 9.21 -12.47 -19.19
N GLU A 95 8.06 -13.10 -18.96
CA GLU A 95 6.81 -12.83 -19.64
C GLU A 95 6.32 -11.41 -19.33
N LYS A 96 6.44 -10.98 -18.07
CA LYS A 96 6.06 -9.64 -17.62
C LYS A 96 6.92 -8.55 -18.24
N VAL A 97 8.24 -8.73 -18.29
CA VAL A 97 9.16 -7.78 -18.93
C VAL A 97 8.92 -7.72 -20.43
N LEU A 98 8.70 -8.86 -21.09
CA LEU A 98 8.33 -8.89 -22.52
C LEU A 98 7.01 -8.14 -22.79
N ALA A 99 6.02 -8.30 -21.93
CA ALA A 99 4.75 -7.58 -22.05
C ALA A 99 4.93 -6.06 -21.86
N ALA A 100 5.71 -5.64 -20.86
CA ALA A 100 6.03 -4.23 -20.63
C ALA A 100 6.78 -3.62 -21.83
N ARG A 101 7.76 -4.34 -22.38
CA ARG A 101 8.49 -3.94 -23.59
C ARG A 101 7.56 -3.76 -24.79
N ARG A 102 6.64 -4.70 -25.03
CA ARG A 102 5.66 -4.61 -26.13
C ARG A 102 4.75 -3.38 -26.01
N ASN A 103 4.50 -2.92 -24.78
CA ASN A 103 3.72 -1.72 -24.49
C ASN A 103 4.60 -0.46 -24.33
N LEU A 104 5.89 -0.51 -24.71
CA LEU A 104 6.82 0.61 -24.69
C LEU A 104 6.97 1.27 -23.30
N VAL A 105 6.78 0.49 -22.23
CA VAL A 105 7.03 0.93 -20.86
C VAL A 105 8.53 1.18 -20.69
N LYS A 106 8.89 2.33 -20.12
CA LYS A 106 10.30 2.73 -19.94
C LYS A 106 10.85 2.36 -18.59
N THR A 107 10.00 2.27 -17.56
CA THR A 107 10.44 2.02 -16.19
C THR A 107 9.67 0.85 -15.59
N ILE A 108 10.38 -0.10 -14.97
CA ILE A 108 9.76 -1.24 -14.29
C ILE A 108 10.28 -1.35 -12.85
N LEU A 109 9.36 -1.32 -11.89
CA LEU A 109 9.65 -1.68 -10.51
C LEU A 109 9.48 -3.20 -10.33
N ILE A 110 10.53 -3.86 -9.86
CA ILE A 110 10.51 -5.31 -9.61
C ILE A 110 11.03 -5.64 -8.20
N PRO A 111 10.61 -6.77 -7.60
CA PRO A 111 11.08 -7.14 -6.28
C PRO A 111 12.60 -7.35 -6.27
N LYS A 112 13.28 -6.86 -5.24
CA LYS A 112 14.73 -7.00 -5.07
C LYS A 112 15.18 -8.45 -5.13
N PHE A 113 14.37 -9.37 -4.61
CA PHE A 113 14.64 -10.81 -4.65
C PHE A 113 14.54 -11.43 -6.05
N ASN A 114 13.90 -10.76 -7.02
CA ASN A 114 13.88 -11.19 -8.42
C ASN A 114 15.12 -10.75 -9.22
N LYS A 115 16.11 -10.06 -8.61
CA LYS A 115 17.35 -9.65 -9.30
C LYS A 115 18.01 -10.81 -10.05
N ARG A 116 18.09 -11.99 -9.43
CA ARG A 116 18.71 -13.17 -10.06
C ARG A 116 17.97 -13.63 -11.31
N ASP A 117 16.65 -13.46 -11.37
CA ASP A 117 15.87 -13.81 -12.55
C ASP A 117 15.96 -12.73 -13.62
N LEU A 118 16.06 -11.45 -13.22
CA LEU A 118 16.35 -10.34 -14.12
C LEU A 118 17.71 -10.52 -14.81
N ASP A 119 18.74 -10.91 -14.04
CA ASP A 119 20.11 -11.11 -14.55
C ASP A 119 20.19 -12.25 -15.59
N LYS A 120 19.24 -13.20 -15.57
CA LYS A 120 19.14 -14.30 -16.56
C LYS A 120 18.46 -13.87 -17.86
N LEU A 121 17.81 -12.71 -17.90
CA LEU A 121 17.16 -12.24 -19.13
C LEU A 121 18.21 -11.77 -20.13
N GLU A 122 17.99 -12.13 -21.40
CA GLU A 122 18.78 -11.68 -22.53
C GLU A 122 18.77 -10.14 -22.63
N ASP A 123 19.87 -9.54 -23.10
CA ASP A 123 20.02 -8.08 -23.14
C ASP A 123 18.99 -7.40 -24.04
N ASN A 124 18.64 -8.04 -25.16
CA ASN A 124 17.56 -7.58 -26.04
C ASN A 124 16.22 -7.41 -25.28
N VAL A 125 15.92 -8.24 -24.27
CA VAL A 125 14.67 -8.17 -23.49
C VAL A 125 14.69 -6.98 -22.52
N LYS A 126 15.87 -6.64 -21.99
CA LYS A 126 16.07 -5.54 -21.03
C LYS A 126 16.30 -4.18 -21.71
N GLU A 127 16.70 -4.19 -22.99
CA GLU A 127 17.05 -3.00 -23.75
C GLU A 127 15.93 -1.94 -23.76
N GLY A 128 16.30 -0.70 -23.44
CA GLY A 128 15.38 0.44 -23.41
C GLY A 128 14.47 0.52 -22.18
N ILE A 129 14.66 -0.37 -21.20
CA ILE A 129 13.91 -0.39 -19.94
C ILE A 129 14.84 -0.09 -18.76
N GLU A 130 14.46 0.87 -17.94
CA GLU A 130 15.05 1.12 -16.62
C GLU A 130 14.38 0.23 -15.57
N PHE A 131 15.18 -0.54 -14.83
CA PHE A 131 14.70 -1.43 -13.77
C PHE A 131 15.06 -0.86 -12.40
N HIS A 132 14.07 -0.72 -11.52
CA HIS A 132 14.30 -0.43 -10.12
C HIS A 132 13.98 -1.66 -9.26
N LEU A 133 14.97 -2.11 -8.49
CA LEU A 133 14.82 -3.18 -7.52
C LEU A 133 14.27 -2.60 -6.22
N VAL A 134 13.08 -3.04 -5.82
CA VAL A 134 12.38 -2.56 -4.62
C VAL A 134 12.22 -3.68 -3.59
N GLY A 135 12.49 -3.41 -2.31
CA GLY A 135 12.36 -4.35 -1.19
C GLY A 135 11.13 -4.08 -0.32
N ASP A 136 10.61 -2.87 -0.35
CA ASP A 136 9.41 -2.47 0.39
C ASP A 136 8.61 -1.40 -0.35
N MET A 137 7.43 -1.15 0.21
CA MET A 137 6.44 -0.28 -0.39
C MET A 137 6.83 1.20 -0.32
N GLU A 138 7.69 1.59 0.63
CA GLU A 138 8.22 2.95 0.71
C GLU A 138 9.12 3.26 -0.49
N GLU A 139 10.00 2.33 -0.88
CA GLU A 139 10.80 2.47 -2.11
C GLU A 139 9.90 2.57 -3.34
N VAL A 140 8.81 1.80 -3.40
CA VAL A 140 7.85 1.88 -4.52
C VAL A 140 7.19 3.26 -4.59
N LEU A 141 6.67 3.77 -3.47
CA LEU A 141 6.02 5.07 -3.42
C LEU A 141 6.98 6.20 -3.81
N LYS A 142 8.26 6.11 -3.43
CA LYS A 142 9.30 7.07 -3.82
C LYS A 142 9.50 7.14 -5.33
N TYR A 143 9.51 6.02 -6.03
CA TYR A 143 9.61 6.02 -7.50
C TYR A 143 8.30 6.42 -8.16
N ALA A 144 7.17 5.99 -7.60
CA ALA A 144 5.84 6.25 -8.14
C ALA A 144 5.41 7.72 -7.97
N PHE A 145 5.84 8.39 -6.90
CA PHE A 145 5.52 9.79 -6.58
C PHE A 145 6.80 10.57 -6.24
N PRO A 146 7.59 11.02 -7.23
CA PRO A 146 8.85 11.74 -6.99
C PRO A 146 8.67 13.04 -6.18
N ASP A 147 7.53 13.71 -6.35
CA ASP A 147 7.16 14.95 -5.65
C ASP A 147 6.09 14.68 -4.57
N ASP A 148 6.21 13.57 -3.85
CA ASP A 148 5.23 13.16 -2.83
C ASP A 148 5.03 14.25 -1.77
N LYS A 149 3.78 14.66 -1.57
CA LYS A 149 3.36 15.61 -0.52
C LYS A 149 3.32 14.97 0.87
N TYR A 150 3.34 13.64 0.94
CA TYR A 150 3.23 12.86 2.17
C TYR A 150 4.41 11.88 2.30
N PRO A 151 5.68 12.31 2.21
CA PRO A 151 6.80 11.40 2.36
C PRO A 151 6.85 10.83 3.79
N LEU A 152 7.43 9.64 3.96
CA LEU A 152 7.57 9.01 5.28
C LEU A 152 8.22 9.97 6.28
N GLY A 153 7.61 10.16 7.45
CA GLY A 153 8.08 11.09 8.48
C GLY A 153 7.64 12.55 8.29
N SER A 154 6.76 12.83 7.32
CA SER A 154 6.04 14.12 7.20
C SER A 154 5.06 14.36 8.36
N GLY A 155 4.64 13.28 9.04
CA GLY A 155 3.96 13.37 10.32
C GLY A 155 4.88 14.06 11.32
N SER A 156 4.63 15.34 11.59
CA SER A 156 5.23 16.07 12.71
C SER A 156 5.33 15.13 13.91
N ALA A 157 6.52 15.02 14.49
CA ALA A 157 6.76 14.42 15.80
C ALA A 157 6.11 15.24 16.93
N THR A 158 4.86 15.65 16.75
CA THR A 158 3.94 16.02 17.81
C THR A 158 3.10 14.80 18.11
N THR A 159 3.68 13.93 18.94
CA THR A 159 2.90 13.18 19.92
C THR A 159 1.96 14.16 20.63
N SER A 160 0.70 14.17 20.23
CA SER A 160 -0.38 14.43 21.15
C SER A 160 -1.44 13.40 20.86
N SER A 161 -1.37 12.34 21.66
CA SER A 161 -2.44 11.40 21.91
C SER A 161 -3.78 12.13 22.00
N VAL A 162 -4.58 12.02 20.95
CA VAL A 162 -6.03 12.06 21.07
C VAL A 162 -6.52 10.89 20.22
N VAL A 163 -6.36 9.69 20.79
CA VAL A 163 -7.35 8.65 20.54
C VAL A 163 -8.66 9.31 20.99
N SER A 164 -9.50 9.70 20.03
CA SER A 164 -10.85 10.16 20.33
C SER A 164 -11.55 8.98 20.97
N MET A 165 -11.51 8.93 22.31
CA MET A 165 -12.20 7.90 23.08
C MET A 165 -13.66 7.88 22.62
N SER A 166 -14.16 6.68 22.31
CA SER A 166 -15.57 6.51 22.01
C SER A 166 -16.40 7.05 23.19
N PRO A 167 -17.67 7.46 22.97
CA PRO A 167 -18.54 7.91 24.05
C PRO A 167 -18.62 6.90 25.21
N GLU A 168 -18.53 5.60 24.91
CA GLU A 168 -18.55 4.49 25.87
C GLU A 168 -17.25 4.44 26.70
N GLU A 169 -16.09 4.63 26.07
CA GLU A 169 -14.80 4.66 26.76
C GLU A 169 -14.68 5.88 27.68
N LYS A 170 -15.18 7.04 27.26
CA LYS A 170 -15.23 8.25 28.09
C LYS A 170 -16.11 8.04 29.32
N LEU A 171 -17.25 7.38 29.15
CA LEU A 171 -18.16 7.05 30.24
C LEU A 171 -17.51 6.06 31.21
N ALA A 172 -16.88 5.00 30.71
CA ALA A 172 -16.19 4.01 31.54
C ALA A 172 -15.06 4.64 32.38
N ALA A 173 -14.25 5.52 31.77
CA ALA A 173 -13.18 6.23 32.48
C ALA A 173 -13.71 7.20 33.55
N ALA A 174 -14.79 7.92 33.25
CA ALA A 174 -15.44 8.82 34.21
C ALA A 174 -16.02 8.05 35.42
N VAL A 175 -16.66 6.91 35.16
CA VAL A 175 -17.20 6.03 36.21
C VAL A 175 -16.07 5.45 37.07
N ALA A 176 -14.99 4.94 36.47
CA ALA A 176 -13.86 4.40 37.21
C ALA A 176 -13.20 5.45 38.12
N LYS A 177 -13.07 6.69 37.64
CA LYS A 177 -12.53 7.80 38.45
C LYS A 177 -13.43 8.16 39.63
N ALA A 178 -14.74 8.27 39.41
CA ALA A 178 -15.71 8.56 40.47
C ALA A 178 -15.73 7.47 41.56
N VAL A 179 -15.62 6.19 41.17
CA VAL A 179 -15.53 5.07 42.13
C VAL A 179 -14.25 5.14 42.95
N ALA A 180 -13.11 5.45 42.31
CA ALA A 180 -11.83 5.56 43.02
C ALA A 180 -11.79 6.75 44.00
N GLU A 181 -12.43 7.88 43.66
CA GLU A 181 -12.55 9.03 44.56
C GLU A 181 -13.48 8.73 45.74
N ALA A 182 -14.60 8.04 45.50
CA ALA A 182 -15.51 7.61 46.57
C ALA A 182 -14.83 6.62 47.56
N MET A 183 -14.01 5.69 47.05
CA MET A 183 -13.29 4.73 47.90
C MET A 183 -12.18 5.36 48.75
N LYS A 184 -11.60 6.50 48.32
CA LYS A 184 -10.61 7.24 49.12
C LYS A 184 -11.24 8.08 50.23
N GLY A 185 -12.54 8.35 50.17
CA GLY A 185 -13.28 9.16 51.16
C GLY A 185 -13.78 8.39 52.39
N SER A 186 -13.60 7.06 52.47
CA SER A 186 -14.10 6.24 53.59
C SER A 186 -13.01 5.79 54.58
N SER A 187 -11.87 6.47 54.62
CA SER A 187 -10.86 6.29 55.67
C SER A 187 -10.55 7.64 56.31
N ASN A 188 -11.45 8.09 57.17
CA ASN A 188 -11.20 9.06 58.24
C ASN A 188 -12.18 8.80 59.38
#